data_AF-A0A4V3RSL2-F1
#
_entry.id   AF-A0A4V3RSL2-F1
#
_cell.length_a   1.000
_cell.length_b   1.000
_cell.length_c   1.000
_cell.angle_alpha   90.00
_cell.angle_beta   90.00
_cell.angle_gamma   90.00
#
_symmetry.space_group_name_H-M   'P 1'
#
loop_
_entity.id
_entity.type
_entity.pdbx_description
1 polymer ?
#
loop_
_entity_poly.entity_id
_entity_poly.type
_entity_poly.pdbx_seq_one_letter_code
_entity_poly.pdbx_strand_id
1 'polypeptide(L)'
;MDWLTWMVIVGIAVLLSLVPIKDLRKATSIFTFKKFGIRKKKRWNALIDDLGNFFLLISFVFCCVYWLVPYYRQIFAVWIMFTMICALSRSAIITSKYPRDWKGKTSAIIVNTGLYLVGAIGLAGAVGVFNNSMFLSGVARFTHDLESGSIQSYMYFLTNPSIFYVLLEGLLMFIPLMFLWNNFKYMRTERMIRAANVVTFTIKLLLLYALLVTLSYYGFDFINMIYCVDAKAV
;
A
#
# COMPACT_ATOMS: atom_id res chain seq x y z
N MET A 1 -5.38 4.14 21.64
CA MET A 1 -5.00 2.77 21.22
C MET A 1 -3.81 2.76 20.26
N ASP A 2 -3.37 3.91 19.75
CA ASP A 2 -2.43 3.98 18.62
C ASP A 2 -0.97 3.67 18.96
N TRP A 3 -0.55 3.92 20.21
CA TRP A 3 0.84 3.69 20.63
C TRP A 3 1.23 2.21 20.53
N LEU A 4 0.31 1.31 20.87
CA LEU A 4 0.56 -0.14 20.84
C LEU A 4 0.69 -0.61 19.38
N THR A 5 -0.14 -0.10 18.48
CA THR A 5 -0.04 -0.35 17.03
C THR A 5 1.32 0.11 16.50
N TRP A 6 1.77 1.31 16.86
CA TRP A 6 3.09 1.81 16.47
C TRP A 6 4.22 0.95 17.03
N MET A 7 4.14 0.52 18.29
CA MET A 7 5.14 -0.38 18.89
C MET A 7 5.19 -1.73 18.17
N VAL A 8 4.04 -2.27 17.75
CA VAL A 8 3.99 -3.52 16.97
C VAL A 8 4.60 -3.33 15.59
N ILE A 9 4.22 -2.27 14.86
CA ILE A 9 4.76 -1.98 13.52
C ILE A 9 6.28 -1.78 13.58
N VAL A 10 6.76 -0.95 14.51
CA VAL A 10 8.19 -0.68 14.68
C VAL A 10 8.91 -1.93 15.20
N GLY A 11 8.33 -2.66 16.13
CA GLY A 11 8.89 -3.90 16.66
C GLY A 11 9.13 -4.94 15.57
N ILE A 12 8.15 -5.18 14.69
CA ILE A 12 8.31 -6.09 13.55
C ILE A 12 9.33 -5.53 12.55
N ALA A 13 9.36 -4.23 12.32
CA ALA A 13 10.38 -3.61 11.45
C ALA A 13 11.80 -3.83 11.98
N VAL A 14 12.01 -3.70 13.30
CA VAL A 14 13.27 -4.01 13.96
C VAL A 14 13.60 -5.49 13.79
N LEU A 15 12.66 -6.39 14.05
CA LEU A 15 12.88 -7.83 13.83
C LEU A 15 13.28 -8.13 12.37
N LEU A 16 12.59 -7.56 11.39
CA LEU A 16 12.90 -7.70 9.98
C LEU A 16 14.31 -7.18 9.64
N SER A 17 14.73 -6.08 10.27
CA SER A 17 16.07 -5.49 10.07
C SER A 17 17.20 -6.41 10.54
N LEU A 18 16.91 -7.30 11.50
CA LEU A 18 17.83 -8.28 12.04
C LEU A 18 17.89 -9.57 11.20
N VAL A 19 16.90 -9.83 10.34
CA VAL A 19 16.86 -11.03 9.51
C VAL A 19 17.95 -10.98 8.44
N PRO A 20 18.84 -11.98 8.35
CA PRO A 20 19.82 -12.05 7.28
C PRO A 20 19.16 -12.11 5.91
N ILE A 21 19.70 -11.35 4.94
CA ILE A 21 19.13 -11.27 3.57
C ILE A 21 19.00 -12.65 2.91
N LYS A 22 19.90 -13.59 3.23
CA LYS A 22 19.86 -14.97 2.73
C LYS A 22 18.57 -15.69 3.16
N ASP A 23 18.21 -15.54 4.43
CA ASP A 23 17.03 -16.19 5.01
C ASP A 23 15.75 -15.50 4.54
N LEU A 24 15.75 -14.16 4.48
CA LEU A 24 14.64 -13.39 3.90
C LEU A 24 14.36 -13.79 2.45
N ARG A 25 15.41 -13.98 1.64
CA ARG A 25 15.29 -14.44 0.25
C ARG A 25 14.76 -15.86 0.17
N LYS A 26 15.16 -16.75 1.08
CA LYS A 26 14.67 -18.14 1.12
C LYS A 26 13.19 -18.18 1.45
N ALA A 27 12.78 -17.46 2.51
CA ALA A 27 11.39 -17.37 2.96
C ALA A 27 10.45 -16.78 1.90
N THR A 28 10.91 -15.77 1.15
CA THR A 28 10.09 -15.08 0.13
C THR A 28 10.23 -15.64 -1.28
N SER A 29 11.03 -16.70 -1.48
CA SER A 29 11.43 -17.20 -2.81
C SER A 29 10.27 -17.61 -3.71
N ILE A 30 9.19 -18.15 -3.14
CA ILE A 30 7.99 -18.60 -3.85
C ILE A 30 7.29 -17.40 -4.53
N PHE A 31 7.20 -16.27 -3.83
CA PHE A 31 6.54 -15.04 -4.27
C PHE A 31 7.34 -14.24 -5.31
N THR A 32 8.50 -14.74 -5.73
CA THR A 32 9.30 -14.09 -6.77
C THR A 32 8.75 -14.34 -8.17
N PHE A 33 7.91 -15.37 -8.32
CA PHE A 33 7.32 -15.85 -9.58
C PHE A 33 8.32 -16.04 -10.74
N LYS A 34 9.63 -16.10 -10.44
CA LYS A 34 10.73 -16.28 -11.41
C LYS A 34 10.44 -15.57 -12.75
N LYS A 35 10.45 -16.32 -13.87
CA LYS A 35 10.14 -15.83 -15.23
C LYS A 35 8.67 -16.03 -15.64
N PHE A 36 7.82 -16.53 -14.76
CA PHE A 36 6.42 -16.81 -15.08
C PHE A 36 5.68 -15.54 -15.48
N GLY A 37 5.01 -15.53 -16.63
CA GLY A 37 4.32 -14.36 -17.16
C GLY A 37 5.23 -13.29 -17.77
N ILE A 38 6.55 -13.47 -17.87
CA ILE A 38 7.44 -12.52 -18.54
C ILE A 38 7.61 -12.91 -20.01
N ARG A 39 7.26 -11.99 -20.93
CA ARG A 39 7.40 -12.18 -22.38
C ARG A 39 8.17 -11.01 -23.02
N LYS A 40 8.93 -11.29 -24.08
CA LYS A 40 9.61 -10.24 -24.87
C LYS A 40 8.72 -9.83 -26.04
N LYS A 41 8.33 -8.56 -26.13
CA LYS A 41 7.56 -8.04 -27.26
C LYS A 41 8.51 -7.47 -28.31
N LYS A 42 8.69 -8.21 -29.42
CA LYS A 42 9.66 -7.89 -30.49
C LYS A 42 9.49 -6.47 -31.04
N ARG A 43 8.26 -6.02 -31.29
CA ARG A 43 7.95 -4.68 -31.84
C ARG A 43 8.59 -3.53 -31.06
N TRP A 44 8.68 -3.64 -29.73
CA TRP A 44 9.15 -2.57 -28.85
C TRP A 44 10.49 -2.90 -28.18
N ASN A 45 11.09 -4.05 -28.51
CA ASN A 45 12.27 -4.62 -27.83
C ASN A 45 12.18 -4.59 -26.29
N ALA A 46 10.97 -4.73 -25.73
CA ALA A 46 10.70 -4.58 -24.30
C ALA A 46 10.25 -5.90 -23.66
N LEU A 47 10.56 -6.06 -22.37
CA LEU A 47 10.01 -7.13 -21.53
C LEU A 47 8.66 -6.69 -20.96
N ILE A 48 7.66 -7.56 -21.06
CA ILE A 48 6.32 -7.37 -20.52
C ILE A 48 6.11 -8.43 -19.44
N ASP A 49 5.59 -8.03 -18.29
CA ASP A 49 5.20 -8.92 -17.19
C ASP A 49 3.67 -8.99 -17.13
N ASP A 50 3.09 -10.01 -17.77
CA ASP A 50 1.65 -10.23 -17.82
C ASP A 50 1.07 -10.61 -16.45
N LEU A 51 1.84 -11.34 -15.64
CA LEU A 51 1.43 -11.69 -14.28
C LEU A 51 1.34 -10.42 -13.41
N GLY A 52 2.39 -9.59 -13.46
CA GLY A 52 2.40 -8.31 -12.77
C GLY A 52 1.25 -7.42 -13.23
N ASN A 53 0.99 -7.35 -14.53
CA ASN A 53 -0.14 -6.61 -15.09
C ASN A 53 -1.49 -7.16 -14.63
N PHE A 54 -1.64 -8.48 -14.50
CA PHE A 54 -2.85 -9.10 -13.99
C PHE A 54 -3.12 -8.73 -12.52
N PHE A 55 -2.11 -8.83 -11.66
CA PHE A 55 -2.24 -8.40 -10.26
C PHE A 55 -2.51 -6.89 -10.14
N LEU A 56 -1.92 -6.08 -11.02
CA LEU A 56 -2.20 -4.66 -11.10
C LEU A 56 -3.64 -4.37 -11.50
N LEU A 57 -4.17 -5.10 -12.48
CA LEU A 57 -5.55 -4.98 -12.90
C LEU A 57 -6.50 -5.34 -11.75
N ILE A 58 -6.25 -6.44 -11.05
CA ILE A 58 -7.04 -6.82 -9.86
C ILE A 58 -7.02 -5.70 -8.83
N SER A 59 -5.83 -5.16 -8.53
CA SER A 59 -5.68 -4.07 -7.57
C SER A 59 -6.44 -2.82 -8.00
N PHE A 60 -6.32 -2.45 -9.27
CA PHE A 60 -6.98 -1.28 -9.84
C PHE A 60 -8.49 -1.40 -9.78
N VAL A 61 -9.03 -2.53 -10.27
CA VAL A 61 -10.47 -2.81 -10.22
C VAL A 61 -10.96 -2.76 -8.78
N PHE A 62 -10.27 -3.44 -7.86
CA PHE A 62 -10.64 -3.40 -6.45
C PHE A 62 -10.67 -1.97 -5.89
N CYS A 63 -9.64 -1.15 -6.13
CA CYS A 63 -9.62 0.25 -5.69
C CYS A 63 -10.79 1.08 -6.24
N CYS A 64 -11.25 0.79 -7.46
CA CYS A 64 -12.34 1.52 -8.10
C CYS A 64 -13.73 1.07 -7.66
N VAL A 65 -13.89 -0.10 -7.03
CA VAL A 65 -15.22 -0.62 -6.66
C VAL A 65 -15.29 -1.19 -5.24
N TYR A 66 -14.28 -0.95 -4.39
CA TYR A 66 -14.20 -1.60 -3.07
C TYR A 66 -15.43 -1.34 -2.19
N TRP A 67 -16.05 -0.16 -2.30
CA TRP A 67 -17.24 0.22 -1.53
C TRP A 67 -18.50 -0.61 -1.87
N LEU A 68 -18.48 -1.34 -2.99
CA LEU A 68 -19.53 -2.28 -3.41
C LEU A 68 -19.26 -3.72 -2.98
N VAL A 69 -18.06 -4.00 -2.46
CA VAL A 69 -17.61 -5.38 -2.16
C VAL A 69 -17.82 -5.67 -0.67
N PRO A 70 -18.57 -6.72 -0.30
CA PRO A 70 -18.69 -7.12 1.09
C PRO A 70 -17.33 -7.61 1.61
N TYR A 71 -17.03 -7.33 2.88
CA TYR A 71 -15.76 -7.70 3.52
C TYR A 71 -14.51 -7.14 2.80
N TYR A 72 -14.64 -6.01 2.10
CA TYR A 72 -13.54 -5.40 1.36
C TYR A 72 -12.29 -5.18 2.24
N ARG A 73 -12.46 -4.88 3.53
CA ARG A 73 -11.34 -4.69 4.46
C ARG A 73 -10.50 -5.95 4.65
N GLN A 74 -11.15 -7.10 4.81
CA GLN A 74 -10.47 -8.40 4.95
C GLN A 74 -9.78 -8.79 3.65
N ILE A 75 -10.48 -8.58 2.51
CA ILE A 75 -9.92 -8.82 1.18
C ILE A 75 -8.69 -7.94 0.96
N PHE A 76 -8.79 -6.66 1.28
CA PHE A 76 -7.68 -5.71 1.21
C PHE A 76 -6.51 -6.12 2.11
N ALA A 77 -6.78 -6.49 3.36
CA ALA A 77 -5.75 -6.89 4.31
C ALA A 77 -4.95 -8.10 3.80
N VAL A 78 -5.64 -9.11 3.25
CA VAL A 78 -4.97 -10.27 2.63
C VAL A 78 -4.20 -9.84 1.38
N TRP A 79 -4.79 -8.97 0.56
CA TRP A 79 -4.19 -8.53 -0.70
C TRP A 79 -2.95 -7.64 -0.51
N ILE A 80 -2.97 -6.69 0.42
CA ILE A 80 -1.81 -5.85 0.73
C ILE A 80 -0.69 -6.70 1.33
N MET A 81 -1.00 -7.67 2.19
CA MET A 81 0.01 -8.59 2.71
C MET A 81 0.65 -9.42 1.59
N PHE A 82 -0.15 -9.95 0.67
CA PHE A 82 0.35 -10.66 -0.50
C PHE A 82 1.27 -9.78 -1.37
N THR A 83 0.82 -8.57 -1.72
CA THR A 83 1.58 -7.65 -2.59
C THR A 83 2.84 -7.12 -1.90
N MET A 84 2.80 -6.89 -0.59
CA MET A 84 3.96 -6.53 0.22
C MET A 84 5.00 -7.65 0.23
N ILE A 85 4.59 -8.92 0.42
CA ILE A 85 5.51 -10.07 0.36
C ILE A 85 6.10 -10.20 -1.05
N CYS A 86 5.31 -10.00 -2.10
CA CYS A 86 5.81 -9.98 -3.48
C CYS A 86 6.89 -8.90 -3.67
N ALA A 87 6.65 -7.69 -3.17
CA ALA A 87 7.59 -6.58 -3.25
C ALA A 87 8.87 -6.85 -2.44
N LEU A 88 8.74 -7.37 -1.22
CA LEU A 88 9.88 -7.78 -0.38
C LEU A 88 10.71 -8.89 -1.03
N SER A 89 10.08 -9.85 -1.71
CA SER A 89 10.79 -10.91 -2.43
C SER A 89 11.73 -10.37 -3.52
N ARG A 90 11.28 -9.34 -4.24
CA ARG A 90 12.06 -8.68 -5.30
C ARG A 90 13.15 -7.80 -4.73
N SER A 91 12.82 -7.05 -3.67
CA SER A 91 13.79 -6.27 -2.92
C SER A 91 14.93 -7.15 -2.39
N ALA A 92 14.63 -8.26 -1.71
CA ALA A 92 15.63 -9.18 -1.17
C ALA A 92 16.58 -9.76 -2.24
N ILE A 93 16.07 -10.08 -3.43
CA ILE A 93 16.92 -10.52 -4.56
C ILE A 93 17.87 -9.41 -4.99
N ILE A 94 17.39 -8.18 -5.10
CA ILE A 94 18.21 -7.07 -5.60
C ILE A 94 19.22 -6.64 -4.55
N THR A 95 18.80 -6.45 -3.30
CA THR A 95 19.68 -6.06 -2.20
C THR A 95 20.72 -7.13 -1.87
N SER A 96 20.48 -8.41 -2.20
CA SER A 96 21.50 -9.47 -2.08
C SER A 96 22.72 -9.28 -2.98
N LYS A 97 22.63 -8.41 -3.99
CA LYS A 97 23.74 -8.07 -4.90
C LYS A 97 24.51 -6.83 -4.47
N TYR A 98 24.07 -6.12 -3.44
CA TYR A 98 24.80 -4.98 -2.92
C TYR A 98 26.16 -5.41 -2.35
N PRO A 99 27.15 -4.50 -2.31
CA PRO A 99 28.46 -4.83 -1.76
C PRO A 99 28.32 -5.33 -0.31
N ARG A 100 29.23 -6.23 0.09
CA ARG A 100 29.19 -6.83 1.44
C ARG A 100 29.79 -5.94 2.53
N ASP A 101 30.19 -4.73 2.16
CA ASP A 101 30.66 -3.71 3.08
C ASP A 101 29.53 -3.21 3.98
N TRP A 102 29.88 -2.41 4.98
CA TRP A 102 28.90 -1.82 5.89
C TRP A 102 27.84 -1.01 5.13
N LYS A 103 28.24 -0.22 4.12
CA LYS A 103 27.32 0.63 3.36
C LYS A 103 26.28 -0.18 2.58
N GLY A 104 26.68 -1.26 1.92
CA GLY A 104 25.76 -2.13 1.18
C GLY A 104 24.82 -2.90 2.09
N LYS A 105 25.31 -3.39 3.25
CA LYS A 105 24.46 -4.03 4.28
C LYS A 105 23.41 -3.05 4.83
N THR A 106 23.82 -1.85 5.23
CA THR A 106 22.91 -0.82 5.76
C THR A 106 21.89 -0.41 4.71
N SER A 107 22.31 -0.25 3.45
CA SER A 107 21.41 0.06 2.34
C SER A 107 20.35 -1.03 2.14
N ALA A 108 20.75 -2.31 2.22
CA ALA A 108 19.82 -3.42 2.10
C ALA A 108 18.79 -3.44 3.24
N ILE A 109 19.23 -3.14 4.48
CA ILE A 109 18.35 -3.04 5.64
C ILE A 109 17.33 -1.91 5.45
N ILE A 110 17.79 -0.71 5.06
CA ILE A 110 16.93 0.46 4.82
C ILE A 110 15.86 0.14 3.78
N VAL A 111 16.25 -0.49 2.66
CA VAL A 111 15.32 -0.80 1.58
C VAL A 111 14.25 -1.80 2.02
N ASN A 112 14.65 -2.92 2.61
CA ASN A 112 13.70 -3.97 3.01
C ASN A 112 12.79 -3.53 4.17
N THR A 113 13.38 -2.93 5.21
CA THR A 113 12.64 -2.43 6.36
C THR A 113 11.72 -1.29 5.95
N GLY A 114 12.18 -0.43 5.06
CA GLY A 114 11.37 0.67 4.59
C GLY A 114 10.16 0.21 3.78
N LEU A 115 10.36 -0.75 2.88
CA LEU A 115 9.26 -1.34 2.13
C LEU A 115 8.20 -1.98 3.04
N TYR A 116 8.64 -2.67 4.10
CA TYR A 116 7.77 -3.22 5.13
C TYR A 116 6.98 -2.13 5.86
N LEU A 117 7.65 -1.08 6.33
CA LEU A 117 7.00 0.02 7.05
C LEU A 117 5.92 0.70 6.21
N VAL A 118 6.15 0.88 4.90
CA VAL A 118 5.13 1.47 4.00
C VAL A 118 3.88 0.60 4.00
N GLY A 119 4.07 -0.72 3.91
CA GLY A 119 2.96 -1.67 3.81
C GLY A 119 2.23 -1.81 5.13
N ALA A 120 2.96 -1.82 6.25
CA ALA A 120 2.40 -1.90 7.58
C ALA A 120 1.60 -0.64 7.97
N ILE A 121 2.15 0.55 7.72
CA ILE A 121 1.45 1.83 7.95
C ILE A 121 0.24 1.93 7.01
N GLY A 122 0.41 1.55 5.73
CA GLY A 122 -0.68 1.53 4.76
C GLY A 122 -1.83 0.61 5.14
N LEU A 123 -1.51 -0.62 5.58
CA LEU A 123 -2.49 -1.58 6.09
C LEU A 123 -3.20 -1.03 7.33
N ALA A 124 -2.46 -0.51 8.31
CA ALA A 124 -3.04 0.03 9.53
C ALA A 124 -3.95 1.24 9.26
N GLY A 125 -3.58 2.10 8.31
CA GLY A 125 -4.39 3.22 7.83
C GLY A 125 -5.71 2.76 7.21
N ALA A 126 -5.64 1.94 6.16
CA ALA A 126 -6.81 1.48 5.40
C ALA A 126 -7.73 0.49 6.15
N VAL A 127 -7.22 -0.20 7.18
CA VAL A 127 -8.05 -1.07 8.03
C VAL A 127 -8.71 -0.29 9.18
N GLY A 128 -8.25 0.95 9.41
CA GLY A 128 -8.91 1.92 10.29
C GLY A 128 -8.39 1.94 11.70
N VAL A 129 -7.16 1.47 11.87
CA VAL A 129 -6.49 1.44 13.17
C VAL A 129 -6.14 2.85 13.63
N PHE A 130 -5.85 3.77 12.69
CA PHE A 130 -5.43 5.13 13.00
C PHE A 130 -6.57 6.17 12.99
N ASN A 131 -7.73 5.84 12.41
CA ASN A 131 -8.86 6.76 12.28
C ASN A 131 -10.11 6.23 13.01
N ASN A 132 -9.95 5.31 13.95
CA ASN A 132 -11.05 4.67 14.70
C ASN A 132 -12.16 4.08 13.81
N SER A 133 -11.78 3.55 12.64
CA SER A 133 -12.72 3.00 11.65
C SER A 133 -13.78 4.00 11.16
N MET A 134 -13.50 5.31 11.23
CA MET A 134 -14.43 6.36 10.79
C MET A 134 -14.78 6.26 9.29
N PHE A 135 -13.88 5.71 8.47
CA PHE A 135 -14.22 5.43 7.08
C PHE A 135 -15.34 4.38 6.94
N LEU A 136 -15.50 3.45 7.89
CA LEU A 136 -16.42 2.32 7.76
C LEU A 136 -17.87 2.82 7.77
N SER A 137 -18.18 3.74 8.67
CA SER A 137 -19.47 4.44 8.68
C SER A 137 -19.63 5.28 7.41
N GLY A 138 -18.55 5.90 6.93
CA GLY A 138 -18.54 6.64 5.66
C GLY A 138 -18.91 5.81 4.43
N VAL A 139 -18.27 4.65 4.26
CA VAL A 139 -18.51 3.73 3.14
C VAL A 139 -19.91 3.13 3.23
N ALA A 140 -20.32 2.68 4.42
CA ALA A 140 -21.67 2.14 4.62
C ALA A 140 -22.75 3.17 4.29
N ARG A 141 -22.57 4.42 4.75
CA ARG A 141 -23.48 5.52 4.46
C ARG A 141 -23.52 5.85 2.97
N PHE A 142 -22.36 5.93 2.32
CA PHE A 142 -22.29 6.17 0.87
C PHE A 142 -23.00 5.10 0.06
N THR A 143 -22.81 3.82 0.39
CA THR A 143 -23.48 2.71 -0.31
C THR A 143 -24.99 2.76 -0.12
N HIS A 144 -25.46 3.06 1.10
CA HIS A 144 -26.90 3.27 1.35
C HIS A 144 -27.47 4.45 0.54
N ASP A 145 -26.74 5.57 0.51
CA ASP A 145 -27.16 6.78 -0.21
C ASP A 145 -27.14 6.59 -1.74
N LEU A 146 -26.30 5.68 -2.24
CA LEU A 146 -26.27 5.24 -3.63
C LEU A 146 -27.52 4.42 -3.98
N GLU A 147 -27.92 3.49 -3.10
CA GLU A 147 -29.11 2.66 -3.26
C GLU A 147 -30.41 3.48 -3.18
N SER A 148 -30.45 4.49 -2.31
CA SER A 148 -31.60 5.38 -2.16
C SER A 148 -31.75 6.43 -3.28
N GLY A 149 -30.75 6.55 -4.16
CA GLY A 149 -30.71 7.56 -5.22
C GLY A 149 -30.46 8.99 -4.73
N SER A 150 -30.11 9.19 -3.45
CA SER A 150 -29.89 10.51 -2.86
C SER A 150 -28.70 11.28 -3.48
N ILE A 151 -27.76 10.56 -4.09
CA ILE A 151 -26.57 11.11 -4.78
C ILE A 151 -26.94 11.95 -6.02
N GLN A 152 -28.15 11.81 -6.56
CA GLN A 152 -28.58 12.58 -7.74
C GLN A 152 -28.72 14.08 -7.46
N SER A 153 -28.89 14.47 -6.19
CA SER A 153 -28.97 15.88 -5.81
C SER A 153 -27.58 16.48 -5.64
N TYR A 154 -27.31 17.64 -6.26
CA TYR A 154 -26.05 18.35 -6.05
C TYR A 154 -25.80 18.71 -4.57
N MET A 155 -26.88 18.98 -3.82
CA MET A 155 -26.77 19.31 -2.39
C MET A 155 -26.16 18.18 -1.56
N TYR A 156 -26.32 16.93 -1.99
CA TYR A 156 -25.72 15.77 -1.34
C TYR A 156 -24.21 15.95 -1.15
N PHE A 157 -23.50 16.40 -2.19
CA PHE A 157 -22.05 16.58 -2.17
C PHE A 157 -21.59 17.72 -1.26
N LEU A 158 -22.48 18.65 -0.92
CA LEU A 158 -22.16 19.78 -0.03
C LEU A 158 -22.50 19.48 1.44
N THR A 159 -23.42 18.57 1.70
CA THR A 159 -23.92 18.29 3.06
C THR A 159 -23.44 16.95 3.62
N ASN A 160 -23.10 15.99 2.77
CA ASN A 160 -22.73 14.64 3.19
C ASN A 160 -21.25 14.34 2.91
N PRO A 161 -20.43 14.09 3.94
CA PRO A 161 -18.99 13.82 3.79
C PRO A 161 -18.69 12.42 3.23
N SER A 162 -19.69 11.53 3.13
CA SER A 162 -19.51 10.10 2.85
C SER A 162 -18.69 9.82 1.59
N ILE A 163 -18.91 10.57 0.51
CA ILE A 163 -18.12 10.43 -0.73
C ILE A 163 -16.65 10.80 -0.52
N PHE A 164 -16.35 11.82 0.29
CA PHE A 164 -14.98 12.22 0.56
C PHE A 164 -14.25 11.21 1.45
N TYR A 165 -14.95 10.55 2.37
CA TYR A 165 -14.41 9.40 3.08
C TYR A 165 -14.10 8.25 2.12
N VAL A 166 -15.01 7.94 1.18
CA VAL A 166 -14.79 6.88 0.18
C VAL A 166 -13.60 7.21 -0.73
N LEU A 167 -13.43 8.46 -1.13
CA LEU A 167 -12.29 8.88 -1.96
C LEU A 167 -10.98 8.84 -1.18
N LEU A 168 -10.95 9.35 0.05
CA LEU A 168 -9.77 9.32 0.91
C LEU A 168 -9.34 7.88 1.23
N GLU A 169 -10.29 7.03 1.59
CA GLU A 169 -10.06 5.60 1.82
C GLU A 169 -9.60 4.91 0.53
N GLY A 170 -10.18 5.29 -0.62
CA GLY A 170 -9.74 4.86 -1.94
C GLY A 170 -8.25 5.14 -2.17
N LEU A 171 -7.75 6.33 -1.81
CA LEU A 171 -6.33 6.66 -1.90
C LEU A 171 -5.44 5.73 -1.06
N LEU A 172 -5.88 5.34 0.14
CA LEU A 172 -5.17 4.37 0.97
C LEU A 172 -5.24 2.94 0.37
N MET A 173 -6.36 2.61 -0.29
CA MET A 173 -6.54 1.33 -0.98
C MET A 173 -5.63 1.18 -2.21
N PHE A 174 -5.05 2.24 -2.76
CA PHE A 174 -4.10 2.17 -3.89
C PHE A 174 -2.71 1.61 -3.52
N ILE A 175 -2.41 1.38 -2.24
CA ILE A 175 -1.07 0.94 -1.79
C ILE A 175 -0.61 -0.40 -2.42
N PRO A 176 -1.44 -1.46 -2.49
CA PRO A 176 -1.09 -2.70 -3.19
C PRO A 176 -0.74 -2.47 -4.67
N LEU A 177 -1.47 -1.56 -5.34
CA LEU A 177 -1.19 -1.18 -6.72
C LEU A 177 0.20 -0.54 -6.83
N MET A 178 0.54 0.37 -5.89
CA MET A 178 1.86 1.01 -5.84
C MET A 178 2.98 0.01 -5.57
N PHE A 179 2.78 -0.98 -4.68
CA PHE A 179 3.74 -2.07 -4.46
C PHE A 179 3.95 -2.90 -5.71
N LEU A 180 2.87 -3.31 -6.37
CA LEU A 180 2.95 -4.13 -7.57
C LEU A 180 3.59 -3.38 -8.73
N TRP A 181 3.23 -2.11 -8.92
CA TRP A 181 3.72 -1.29 -10.02
C TRP A 181 5.20 -1.00 -9.82
N ASN A 182 5.56 -0.30 -8.74
CA ASN A 182 6.92 0.21 -8.51
C ASN A 182 7.91 -0.89 -8.09
N ASN A 183 7.48 -1.86 -7.28
CA ASN A 183 8.40 -2.76 -6.59
C ASN A 183 8.34 -4.21 -7.09
N PHE A 184 7.22 -4.69 -7.62
CA PHE A 184 7.14 -6.05 -8.15
C PHE A 184 7.42 -6.10 -9.65
N LYS A 185 6.55 -5.49 -10.47
CA LYS A 185 6.61 -5.52 -11.93
C LYS A 185 7.90 -4.93 -12.46
N TYR A 186 8.23 -3.68 -12.11
CA TYR A 186 9.46 -3.04 -12.61
C TYR A 186 10.72 -3.78 -12.19
N MET A 187 10.81 -4.22 -10.92
CA MET A 187 11.98 -4.95 -10.46
C MET A 187 12.14 -6.32 -11.15
N ARG A 188 11.06 -6.90 -11.68
CA ARG A 188 11.11 -8.14 -12.50
C ARG A 188 11.59 -7.88 -13.92
N THR A 189 11.16 -6.80 -14.56
CA THR A 189 11.51 -6.47 -15.94
C THR A 189 12.89 -5.82 -16.07
N GLU A 190 13.26 -4.92 -15.16
CA GLU A 190 14.47 -4.09 -15.27
C GLU A 190 15.61 -4.58 -14.36
N ARG A 191 15.34 -5.53 -13.45
CA ARG A 191 16.30 -6.07 -12.46
C ARG A 191 17.00 -5.04 -11.58
N MET A 192 16.56 -3.79 -11.63
CA MET A 192 16.99 -2.70 -10.78
C MET A 192 15.81 -2.26 -9.94
N ILE A 193 16.05 -1.89 -8.69
CA ILE A 193 15.18 -0.92 -8.04
C ILE A 193 15.36 0.36 -8.86
N ARG A 194 14.36 1.24 -9.02
CA ARG A 194 14.56 2.63 -9.49
C ARG A 194 15.44 3.46 -8.52
N ALA A 195 16.45 2.84 -7.93
CA ALA A 195 17.43 3.27 -6.97
C ALA A 195 18.82 2.97 -7.54
N ALA A 196 19.17 3.63 -8.65
CA ALA A 196 20.58 3.88 -8.93
C ALA A 196 21.24 4.63 -7.74
N ASN A 197 20.44 5.31 -6.90
CA ASN A 197 20.82 5.89 -5.63
C ASN A 197 19.89 5.44 -4.48
N VAL A 198 20.45 4.83 -3.44
CA VAL A 198 19.73 4.47 -2.19
C VAL A 198 19.20 5.72 -1.48
N VAL A 199 19.90 6.85 -1.62
CA VAL A 199 19.50 8.14 -1.04
C VAL A 199 18.15 8.60 -1.59
N THR A 200 17.96 8.60 -2.92
CA THR A 200 16.70 9.03 -3.52
C THR A 200 15.55 8.07 -3.20
N PHE A 201 15.85 6.79 -3.03
CA PHE A 201 14.87 5.81 -2.55
C PHE A 201 14.43 6.11 -1.11
N THR A 202 15.38 6.41 -0.22
CA THR A 202 15.11 6.76 1.18
C THR A 202 14.24 8.01 1.27
N ILE A 203 14.56 9.06 0.50
CA ILE A 203 13.75 10.29 0.45
C ILE A 203 12.31 9.98 0.02
N LYS A 204 12.13 9.17 -1.03
CA LYS A 204 10.79 8.76 -1.50
C LYS A 204 10.02 8.00 -0.43
N LEU A 205 10.69 7.10 0.31
CA LEU A 205 10.06 6.37 1.41
C LEU A 205 9.59 7.31 2.53
N LEU A 206 10.45 8.25 2.95
CA LEU A 206 10.11 9.22 4.00
C LEU A 206 8.93 10.10 3.59
N LEU A 207 8.90 10.58 2.35
CA LEU A 207 7.77 11.33 1.82
C LEU A 207 6.48 10.49 1.81
N LEU A 208 6.58 9.22 1.42
CA LEU A 208 5.43 8.32 1.41
C LEU A 208 4.91 8.04 2.82
N TYR A 209 5.79 7.86 3.82
CA TYR A 209 5.36 7.73 5.22
C TYR A 209 4.65 8.97 5.72
N ALA A 210 5.23 10.15 5.49
CA ALA A 210 4.62 11.41 5.91
C ALA A 210 3.22 11.54 5.30
N LEU A 211 3.06 11.24 4.02
CA LEU A 211 1.78 11.26 3.34
C LEU A 211 0.80 10.22 3.91
N LEU A 212 1.21 8.97 4.08
CA LEU A 212 0.35 7.91 4.61
C LEU A 212 -0.12 8.20 6.04
N VAL A 213 0.78 8.64 6.90
CA VAL A 213 0.45 9.03 8.29
C VAL A 213 -0.50 10.23 8.26
N THR A 214 -0.21 11.25 7.45
CA THR A 214 -1.06 12.44 7.38
C THR A 214 -2.47 12.12 6.90
N LEU A 215 -2.59 11.36 5.81
CA LEU A 215 -3.90 10.95 5.28
C LEU A 215 -4.66 10.06 6.27
N SER A 216 -3.98 9.15 6.96
CA SER A 216 -4.62 8.19 7.86
C SER A 216 -5.09 8.83 9.17
N TYR A 217 -4.31 9.75 9.76
CA TYR A 217 -4.68 10.41 11.03
C TYR A 217 -5.52 11.66 10.81
N TYR A 218 -5.04 12.57 9.96
CA TYR A 218 -5.64 13.91 9.87
C TYR A 218 -6.64 14.05 8.72
N GLY A 219 -6.61 13.13 7.73
CA GLY A 219 -7.45 13.26 6.54
C GLY A 219 -8.95 13.21 6.87
N PHE A 220 -9.37 12.30 7.75
CA PHE A 220 -10.78 12.15 8.12
C PHE A 220 -11.25 13.29 9.03
N ASP A 221 -10.43 13.71 10.00
CA ASP A 221 -10.73 14.86 10.85
C ASP A 221 -10.84 16.16 10.05
N PHE A 222 -10.00 16.34 9.02
CA PHE A 222 -10.07 17.47 8.11
C PHE A 222 -11.40 17.48 7.33
N ILE A 223 -11.88 16.32 6.85
CA ILE A 223 -13.20 16.22 6.21
C ILE A 223 -14.30 16.58 7.21
N ASN A 224 -14.25 16.06 8.44
CA ASN A 224 -15.25 16.38 9.48
C ASN A 224 -15.33 17.88 9.77
N MET A 225 -14.17 18.54 9.83
CA MET A 225 -14.08 19.97 10.04
C MET A 225 -14.77 20.77 8.92
N ILE A 226 -14.60 20.36 7.66
CA ILE A 226 -15.24 21.03 6.51
C ILE A 226 -16.76 20.85 6.55
N TYR A 227 -17.23 19.64 6.87
CA TYR A 227 -18.66 19.30 6.86
C TYR A 227 -19.38 19.58 8.18
N CYS A 228 -18.70 20.19 9.16
CA CYS A 228 -19.22 20.44 10.51
C CYS A 228 -19.89 19.20 11.14
N VAL A 229 -19.29 18.02 10.93
CA VAL A 229 -19.81 16.76 11.46
C VAL A 229 -19.47 16.69 12.95
N ASP A 230 -20.49 16.65 13.80
CA ASP A 230 -20.28 16.44 15.24
C ASP A 230 -19.60 15.09 15.47
N ALA A 231 -18.37 15.12 16.00
CA ALA A 231 -17.57 13.93 16.31
C ALA A 231 -18.23 12.97 17.34
N LYS A 232 -19.39 13.35 17.89
CA LYS A 232 -20.19 12.56 18.83
C LYS A 232 -21.39 11.85 18.20
N ALA A 233 -21.64 12.02 16.90
CA ALA A 233 -22.79 11.44 16.20
C ALA A 233 -22.43 10.28 15.25
N VAL A 234 -21.22 9.72 15.37
CA VAL A 234 -20.75 8.52 14.65
C VAL A 234 -20.51 7.39 15.64
#